data_AF-A0A8J4XVT2-F1
#
_entry.id   AF-A0A8J4XVT2-F1
#
_cell.length_a   1.000
_cell.length_b   1.000
_cell.length_c   1.000
_cell.angle_alpha   90.00
_cell.angle_beta   90.00
_cell.angle_gamma   90.00
#
_symmetry.space_group_name_H-M   'P 1'
#
loop_
_entity.id
_entity.type
_entity.pdbx_description
1 polymer ?
#
loop_
_entity_poly.entity_id
_entity_poly.type
_entity_poly.pdbx_seq_one_letter_code
_entity_poly.pdbx_strand_id
1 'polypeptide(L)'
;MSVHGSRPPFHPPLLLMICGSSKTCQSTTTSKYQEHVSVFGRHLWYLSEGLVGLALFDPQVNATMKRNIVRAIFEREATEDSPKRAALPATSSLPTKQLSDFASRGSNFLFESLKMKTSFLSKEPDTWSDDEDFKTCVAVVGGLRVINDTAERGIALIQAFNSKITKSEDQRQHLLQVVEEQRRSQPGTSKQDLTSKKRKQ
;
A
#
# COMPACT_ATOMS: atom_id res chain seq x y z
N MET A 1 -7.84 -49.87 4.92
CA MET A 1 -8.18 -49.22 3.64
C MET A 1 -8.15 -47.72 3.86
N SER A 2 -7.05 -47.09 3.46
CA SER A 2 -6.84 -45.64 3.52
C SER A 2 -7.74 -44.93 2.53
N VAL A 3 -8.38 -43.85 2.96
CA VAL A 3 -8.93 -42.86 2.03
C VAL A 3 -8.27 -41.52 2.39
N HIS A 4 -7.19 -41.22 1.67
CA HIS A 4 -6.58 -39.90 1.63
C HIS A 4 -7.53 -38.95 0.89
N GLY A 5 -8.17 -38.05 1.62
CA GLY A 5 -8.90 -36.91 1.05
C GLY A 5 -8.03 -35.66 1.13
N SER A 6 -7.19 -35.45 0.11
CA SER A 6 -6.39 -34.24 -0.07
C SER A 6 -7.33 -33.03 -0.17
N ARG A 7 -7.22 -32.07 0.76
CA ARG A 7 -7.88 -30.76 0.62
C ARG A 7 -7.30 -30.04 -0.60
N PRO A 8 -8.13 -29.43 -1.47
CA PRO A 8 -7.62 -28.59 -2.54
C PRO A 8 -6.97 -27.33 -1.94
N PRO A 9 -5.90 -26.80 -2.55
CA PRO A 9 -5.30 -25.55 -2.11
C PRO A 9 -6.29 -24.41 -2.27
N PHE A 10 -6.42 -23.60 -1.21
CA PHE A 10 -7.09 -22.31 -1.25
C PHE A 10 -6.36 -21.43 -2.27
N HIS A 11 -6.95 -21.26 -3.46
CA HIS A 11 -6.50 -20.26 -4.41
C HIS A 11 -6.97 -18.87 -3.93
N PRO A 12 -6.06 -17.90 -3.72
CA PRO A 12 -6.44 -16.51 -3.50
C PRO A 12 -7.11 -15.94 -4.77
N PRO A 13 -8.10 -15.04 -4.65
CA PRO A 13 -8.70 -14.36 -5.77
C PRO A 13 -7.76 -13.25 -6.27
N LEU A 14 -6.65 -13.65 -6.89
CA LEU A 14 -5.71 -12.77 -7.58
C LEU A 14 -5.61 -13.09 -9.08
N LEU A 15 -6.26 -14.16 -9.55
CA LEU A 15 -6.27 -14.56 -10.95
C LEU A 15 -7.60 -14.22 -11.64
N LEU A 16 -8.06 -12.97 -11.50
CA LEU A 16 -9.07 -12.41 -12.40
C LEU A 16 -8.75 -10.94 -12.72
N MET A 17 -7.48 -10.65 -13.02
CA MET A 17 -7.02 -9.31 -13.36
C MET A 17 -6.25 -9.24 -14.68
N ILE A 18 -6.33 -10.25 -15.56
CA ILE A 18 -5.90 -10.12 -16.96
C ILE A 18 -6.77 -11.02 -17.86
N CYS A 19 -8.02 -10.64 -18.09
CA CYS A 19 -8.72 -11.07 -19.31
C CYS A 19 -9.72 -9.99 -19.70
N GLY A 20 -9.31 -9.13 -20.63
CA GLY A 20 -10.11 -8.04 -21.15
C GLY A 20 -9.98 -7.95 -22.68
N SER A 21 -10.09 -9.07 -23.38
CA SER A 21 -10.37 -9.06 -24.83
C SER A 21 -11.86 -9.26 -25.04
N SER A 22 -12.64 -8.18 -24.94
CA SER A 22 -13.96 -8.11 -25.59
C SER A 22 -14.34 -6.66 -25.86
N LYS A 23 -14.63 -6.36 -27.13
CA LYS A 23 -14.71 -5.02 -27.73
C LYS A 23 -16.00 -4.22 -27.39
N THR A 24 -16.69 -4.47 -26.29
CA THR A 24 -18.02 -3.88 -26.02
C THR A 24 -18.11 -2.95 -24.80
N CYS A 25 -16.99 -2.63 -24.12
CA CYS A 25 -17.03 -1.80 -22.92
C CYS A 25 -16.26 -0.49 -23.10
N GLN A 26 -16.82 0.47 -23.85
CA GLN A 26 -16.22 1.80 -24.01
C GLN A 26 -17.02 2.94 -23.35
N SER A 27 -18.17 2.69 -22.71
CA SER A 27 -19.05 3.76 -22.19
C SER A 27 -19.25 3.79 -20.67
N THR A 28 -18.66 2.88 -19.88
CA THR A 28 -18.88 2.81 -18.41
C THR A 28 -17.65 3.14 -17.56
N THR A 29 -16.54 3.53 -18.19
CA THR A 29 -15.23 3.59 -17.53
C THR A 29 -15.10 4.76 -16.54
N THR A 30 -15.63 5.95 -16.85
CA THR A 30 -15.35 7.18 -16.07
C THR A 30 -15.89 7.16 -14.63
N SER A 31 -17.05 6.56 -14.38
CA SER A 31 -17.69 6.55 -13.05
C SER A 31 -16.96 5.63 -12.06
N LYS A 32 -16.48 4.46 -12.50
CA LYS A 32 -15.75 3.53 -11.62
C LYS A 32 -14.39 4.07 -11.19
N TYR A 33 -13.68 4.81 -12.05
CA TYR A 33 -12.39 5.40 -11.70
C TYR A 33 -12.48 6.37 -10.52
N GLN A 34 -13.54 7.19 -10.46
CA GLN A 34 -13.72 8.17 -9.37
C GLN A 34 -13.93 7.50 -8.00
N GLU A 35 -14.63 6.36 -7.96
CA GLU A 35 -14.86 5.62 -6.72
C GLU A 35 -13.56 4.95 -6.20
N HIS A 36 -12.77 4.36 -7.11
CA HIS A 36 -11.47 3.76 -6.77
C HIS A 36 -10.47 4.80 -6.23
N VAL A 37 -10.43 6.02 -6.78
CA VAL A 37 -9.54 7.10 -6.33
C VAL A 37 -9.78 7.47 -4.86
N SER A 38 -11.01 7.38 -4.37
CA SER A 38 -11.34 7.67 -2.96
C SER A 38 -10.73 6.65 -1.99
N VAL A 39 -10.64 5.37 -2.40
CA VAL A 39 -10.00 4.30 -1.64
C VAL A 39 -8.48 4.47 -1.68
N PHE A 40 -7.91 4.71 -2.86
CA PHE A 40 -6.47 5.01 -3.02
C PHE A 40 -6.05 6.25 -2.22
N GLY A 41 -6.93 7.24 -2.08
CA GLY A 41 -6.72 8.42 -1.25
C GLY A 41 -6.32 8.13 0.19
N ARG A 42 -6.77 7.00 0.75
CA ARG A 42 -6.43 6.56 2.12
C ARG A 42 -5.08 5.86 2.21
N HIS A 43 -4.51 5.46 1.07
CA HIS A 43 -3.26 4.71 0.94
C HIS A 43 -2.12 5.48 0.27
N LEU A 44 -2.29 6.80 0.04
CA LEU A 44 -1.25 7.70 -0.50
C LEU A 44 -0.02 7.87 0.42
N TRP A 45 0.02 7.18 1.55
CA TRP A 45 1.15 7.15 2.47
C TRP A 45 2.41 6.58 1.81
N TYR A 46 2.22 5.67 0.85
CA TYR A 46 3.32 5.10 0.05
C TYR A 46 3.84 6.05 -1.03
N LEU A 47 3.08 7.10 -1.38
CA LEU A 47 3.45 8.08 -2.38
C LEU A 47 4.20 9.26 -1.74
N SER A 48 5.25 8.94 -0.99
CA SER A 48 6.10 9.90 -0.29
C SER A 48 7.46 10.01 -0.97
N GLU A 49 8.15 11.12 -0.70
CA GLU A 49 9.51 11.37 -1.19
C GLU A 49 10.48 10.24 -0.86
N GLY A 50 10.37 9.63 0.32
CA GLY A 50 11.23 8.51 0.70
C GLY A 50 10.96 7.23 -0.09
N LEU A 51 9.72 6.96 -0.50
CA LEU A 51 9.33 5.67 -1.09
C LEU A 51 9.26 5.68 -2.61
N VAL A 52 9.11 6.85 -3.23
CA VAL A 52 9.05 6.99 -4.70
C VAL A 52 10.30 6.43 -5.40
N GLY A 53 11.45 6.40 -4.73
CA GLY A 53 12.68 5.81 -5.26
C GLY A 53 12.55 4.32 -5.59
N LEU A 54 11.65 3.58 -4.93
CA LEU A 54 11.38 2.16 -5.22
C LEU A 54 10.80 1.95 -6.63
N ALA A 55 10.14 2.96 -7.18
CA ALA A 55 9.56 2.89 -8.52
C ALA A 55 10.61 2.73 -9.63
N LEU A 56 11.88 3.08 -9.36
CA LEU A 56 12.97 2.87 -10.32
C LEU A 56 13.21 1.38 -10.62
N PHE A 57 12.83 0.49 -9.70
CA PHE A 57 12.99 -0.96 -9.82
C PHE A 57 11.72 -1.66 -10.33
N ASP A 58 10.61 -0.94 -10.52
CA ASP A 58 9.38 -1.50 -11.08
C ASP A 58 9.53 -1.67 -12.60
N PRO A 59 9.29 -2.89 -13.15
CA PRO A 59 9.29 -3.14 -14.59
C PRO A 59 8.22 -2.36 -15.37
N GLN A 60 7.12 -1.96 -14.72
CA GLN A 60 6.03 -1.21 -15.36
C GLN A 60 6.34 0.28 -15.54
N VAL A 61 7.36 0.80 -14.85
CA VAL A 61 7.79 2.19 -15.00
C VAL A 61 8.72 2.27 -16.20
N ASN A 62 8.30 2.99 -17.23
CA ASN A 62 9.09 3.13 -18.45
C ASN A 62 10.36 3.99 -18.24
N ALA A 63 11.32 3.88 -19.17
CA ALA A 63 12.60 4.58 -19.12
C ALA A 63 12.45 6.11 -19.03
N THR A 64 11.47 6.70 -19.75
CA THR A 64 11.19 8.13 -19.69
C THR A 64 10.80 8.59 -18.29
N MET A 65 9.91 7.84 -17.62
CA MET A 65 9.51 8.13 -16.25
C MET A 65 10.66 7.92 -15.27
N LYS A 66 11.46 6.86 -15.42
CA LYS A 66 12.67 6.64 -14.62
C LYS A 66 13.63 7.83 -14.73
N ARG A 67 13.89 8.32 -15.95
CA ARG A 67 14.72 9.51 -16.20
C ARG A 67 14.16 10.76 -15.50
N ASN A 68 12.85 10.97 -15.56
CA ASN A 68 12.21 12.11 -14.88
C ASN A 68 12.32 12.02 -13.35
N ILE A 69 12.20 10.82 -12.77
CA ILE A 69 12.38 10.58 -11.33
C ILE A 69 13.84 10.87 -10.94
N VAL A 70 14.81 10.31 -11.66
CA VAL A 70 16.24 10.53 -11.41
C VAL A 70 16.59 12.01 -11.49
N ARG A 71 16.09 12.73 -12.51
CA ARG A 71 16.28 14.17 -12.63
C ARG A 71 15.74 14.90 -11.39
N ALA A 72 14.53 14.57 -10.94
CA ALA A 72 13.95 15.18 -9.75
C ALA A 72 14.77 14.90 -8.48
N ILE A 73 15.36 13.71 -8.34
CA ILE A 73 16.24 13.35 -7.20
C ILE A 73 17.49 14.26 -7.14
N PHE A 74 18.03 14.67 -8.29
CA PHE A 74 19.21 15.53 -8.36
C PHE A 74 18.88 17.03 -8.30
N GLU A 75 17.77 17.45 -8.90
CA GLU A 75 17.46 18.87 -9.11
C GLU A 75 16.54 19.49 -8.05
N ARG A 76 15.70 18.67 -7.37
CA ARG A 76 14.72 19.18 -6.41
C ARG A 76 15.21 18.97 -4.98
N GLU A 77 15.29 20.05 -4.20
CA GLU A 77 15.65 19.98 -2.78
C GLU A 77 14.63 19.17 -1.97
N ALA A 78 15.12 18.51 -0.92
CA ALA A 78 14.27 17.79 0.01
C ALA A 78 13.41 18.77 0.80
N THR A 79 12.16 18.40 1.09
CA THR A 79 11.35 19.19 2.02
C THR A 79 11.74 18.83 3.46
N GLU A 80 12.18 19.81 4.27
CA GLU A 80 12.54 19.61 5.70
C GLU A 80 11.43 18.90 6.50
N ASP A 81 10.17 19.21 6.16
CA ASP A 81 8.95 18.66 6.73
C ASP A 81 8.24 17.70 5.76
N SER A 82 8.97 16.88 4.99
CA SER A 82 8.34 15.84 4.15
C SER A 82 7.42 15.00 5.02
N PRO A 83 6.09 15.17 4.90
CA PRO A 83 5.22 14.51 5.84
C PRO A 83 5.36 13.01 5.56
N LYS A 84 5.41 12.18 6.62
CA LYS A 84 5.38 10.69 6.53
C LYS A 84 4.18 10.16 5.70
N ARG A 85 3.31 11.08 5.29
CA ARG A 85 2.13 10.94 4.47
C ARG A 85 2.09 12.14 3.54
N ALA A 86 2.07 11.96 2.22
CA ALA A 86 1.91 13.09 1.30
C ALA A 86 0.69 13.94 1.72
N ALA A 87 0.92 15.21 2.05
CA ALA A 87 -0.12 16.17 2.36
C ALA A 87 -0.79 16.60 1.05
N LEU A 88 -1.38 15.64 0.33
CA LEU A 88 -2.12 15.91 -0.88
C LEU A 88 -3.46 16.53 -0.46
N PRO A 89 -3.77 17.77 -0.90
CA PRO A 89 -5.08 18.34 -0.70
C PRO A 89 -6.07 17.48 -1.50
N ALA A 90 -6.84 16.69 -0.75
CA ALA A 90 -8.06 15.99 -1.14
C ALA A 90 -8.14 15.56 -2.61
N THR A 91 -7.48 14.46 -3.00
CA THR A 91 -7.75 13.57 -4.18
C THR A 91 -7.99 14.16 -5.58
N SER A 92 -8.18 15.46 -5.75
CA SER A 92 -8.57 16.16 -6.99
C SER A 92 -7.35 16.57 -7.81
N SER A 93 -6.19 16.70 -7.17
CA SER A 93 -4.91 17.04 -7.82
C SER A 93 -4.14 15.81 -8.31
N LEU A 94 -4.42 14.61 -7.78
CA LEU A 94 -3.75 13.36 -8.18
C LEU A 94 -3.78 13.05 -9.69
N PRO A 95 -4.91 13.24 -10.41
CA PRO A 95 -4.96 12.94 -11.84
C PRO A 95 -3.98 13.77 -12.68
N THR A 96 -3.51 14.89 -12.15
CA THR A 96 -2.57 15.81 -12.83
C THR A 96 -1.12 15.58 -12.45
N LYS A 97 -0.83 14.73 -11.45
CA LYS A 97 0.52 14.50 -10.93
C LYS A 97 1.13 13.24 -11.51
N GLN A 98 2.42 13.32 -11.82
CA GLN A 98 3.24 12.19 -12.24
C GLN A 98 4.10 11.68 -11.09
N LEU A 99 4.66 10.48 -11.24
CA LEU A 99 5.48 9.86 -10.19
C LEU A 99 6.74 10.69 -9.86
N SER A 100 7.33 11.32 -10.87
CA SER A 100 8.44 12.27 -10.70
C SER A 100 8.09 13.49 -9.83
N ASP A 101 6.80 13.85 -9.72
CA ASP A 101 6.38 14.99 -8.89
C ASP A 101 6.53 14.71 -7.39
N PHE A 102 6.72 13.45 -7.00
CA PHE A 102 6.93 13.05 -5.61
C PHE A 102 8.40 12.80 -5.28
N ALA A 103 9.29 12.84 -6.28
CA ALA A 103 10.72 12.67 -6.10
C ALA A 103 11.43 13.99 -5.82
N SER A 104 12.46 13.90 -4.98
CA SER A 104 13.40 14.98 -4.65
C SER A 104 14.63 14.36 -3.99
N ARG A 105 15.59 15.19 -3.57
CA ARG A 105 16.82 14.76 -2.94
C ARG A 105 16.62 13.85 -1.73
N GLY A 106 15.51 13.99 -1.01
CA GLY A 106 15.14 13.12 0.12
C GLY A 106 14.77 11.70 -0.29
N SER A 107 14.55 11.41 -1.57
CA SER A 107 14.44 10.02 -2.05
C SER A 107 15.73 9.23 -1.85
N ASN A 108 16.88 9.91 -1.70
CA ASN A 108 18.14 9.25 -1.36
C ASN A 108 18.12 8.59 0.02
N PHE A 109 17.28 9.07 0.94
CA PHE A 109 17.12 8.49 2.28
C PHE A 109 16.87 6.98 2.22
N LEU A 110 16.06 6.51 1.26
CA LEU A 110 15.76 5.09 1.14
C LEU A 110 16.94 4.29 0.60
N PHE A 111 17.69 4.82 -0.37
CA PHE A 111 18.90 4.15 -0.87
C PHE A 111 19.96 4.03 0.23
N GLU A 112 20.14 5.09 1.02
CA GLU A 112 21.05 5.10 2.18
C GLU A 112 20.58 4.12 3.26
N SER A 113 19.29 4.14 3.60
CA SER A 113 18.69 3.24 4.61
C SER A 113 18.83 1.78 4.24
N LEU A 114 18.70 1.45 2.95
CA LEU A 114 18.85 0.10 2.42
C LEU A 114 20.30 -0.24 2.02
N LYS A 115 21.25 0.69 2.23
CA LYS A 115 22.68 0.54 1.88
C LYS A 115 22.90 0.17 0.41
N MET A 116 22.09 0.75 -0.47
CA MET A 116 22.14 0.54 -1.91
C MET A 116 23.19 1.45 -2.55
N LYS A 117 23.94 0.90 -3.51
CA LYS A 117 24.84 1.70 -4.35
C LYS A 117 24.05 2.30 -5.50
N THR A 118 24.13 3.62 -5.65
CA THR A 118 23.36 4.40 -6.61
C THR A 118 24.17 4.87 -7.82
N SER A 119 25.32 4.24 -8.09
CA SER A 119 26.22 4.61 -9.19
C SER A 119 25.53 4.58 -10.56
N PHE A 120 24.54 3.69 -10.71
CA PHE A 120 23.74 3.53 -11.92
C PHE A 120 22.79 4.72 -12.19
N LEU A 121 22.46 5.54 -11.18
CA LEU A 121 21.57 6.71 -11.37
C LEU A 121 22.17 7.75 -12.34
N SER A 122 23.50 7.76 -12.51
CA SER A 122 24.19 8.63 -13.46
C SER A 122 24.20 8.08 -14.90
N LYS A 123 23.66 6.87 -15.12
CA LYS A 123 23.61 6.18 -16.43
C LYS A 123 22.19 6.24 -17.00
N GLU A 124 22.07 5.99 -18.31
CA GLU A 124 20.76 5.92 -18.96
C GLU A 124 19.94 4.71 -18.46
N PRO A 125 18.62 4.88 -18.17
CA PRO A 125 17.79 3.79 -17.65
C PRO A 125 17.74 2.55 -18.54
N ASP A 126 17.92 2.71 -19.85
CA ASP A 126 17.93 1.61 -20.81
C ASP A 126 19.15 0.69 -20.65
N THR A 127 20.23 1.16 -20.02
CA THR A 127 21.45 0.36 -19.77
C THR A 127 21.47 -0.26 -18.36
N TRP A 128 20.47 0.01 -17.52
CA TRP A 128 20.48 -0.44 -16.12
C TRP A 128 20.36 -1.96 -15.98
N SER A 129 19.74 -2.65 -16.94
CA SER A 129 19.60 -4.11 -16.91
C SER A 129 20.92 -4.86 -16.85
N ASP A 130 21.98 -4.26 -17.41
CA ASP A 130 23.32 -4.84 -17.45
C ASP A 130 24.20 -4.40 -16.27
N ASP A 131 23.74 -3.42 -15.49
CA ASP A 131 24.49 -2.85 -14.38
C ASP A 131 24.42 -3.73 -13.11
N GLU A 132 25.58 -4.06 -12.55
CA GLU A 132 25.68 -4.94 -11.38
C GLU A 132 25.16 -4.29 -10.08
N ASP A 133 25.33 -2.96 -9.92
CA ASP A 133 24.78 -2.26 -8.76
C ASP A 133 23.25 -2.21 -8.85
N PHE A 134 22.70 -1.98 -10.05
CA PHE A 134 21.25 -2.04 -10.28
C PHE A 134 20.68 -3.43 -9.99
N LYS A 135 21.29 -4.50 -10.51
CA LYS A 135 20.86 -5.90 -10.23
C LYS A 135 20.89 -6.20 -8.73
N THR A 136 21.93 -5.76 -8.03
CA THR A 136 22.04 -5.90 -6.57
C THR A 136 20.90 -5.18 -5.87
N CYS A 137 20.59 -3.95 -6.28
CA CYS A 137 19.47 -3.19 -5.71
C CYS A 137 18.12 -3.86 -5.98
N VAL A 138 17.89 -4.37 -7.20
CA VAL A 138 16.68 -5.13 -7.54
C VAL A 138 16.52 -6.36 -6.63
N ALA A 139 17.61 -7.09 -6.36
CA ALA A 139 17.58 -8.23 -5.44
C ALA A 139 17.23 -7.81 -4.00
N VAL A 140 17.79 -6.70 -3.51
CA VAL A 140 17.46 -6.16 -2.19
C VAL A 140 16.00 -5.73 -2.11
N VAL A 141 15.49 -5.00 -3.11
CA VAL A 141 14.08 -4.58 -3.19
C VAL A 141 13.14 -5.78 -3.28
N GLY A 142 13.47 -6.78 -4.10
CA GLY A 142 12.70 -8.02 -4.20
C GLY A 142 12.69 -8.84 -2.92
N GLY A 143 13.74 -8.71 -2.09
CA GLY A 143 13.84 -9.30 -0.76
C GLY A 143 13.09 -8.52 0.33
N LEU A 144 12.59 -7.31 0.06
CA LEU A 144 11.80 -6.56 1.02
C LEU A 144 10.48 -7.30 1.27
N ARG A 145 10.40 -7.93 2.45
CA ARG A 145 9.16 -8.56 2.89
C ARG A 145 8.17 -7.46 3.28
N VAL A 146 7.35 -7.02 2.32
CA VAL A 146 6.22 -6.12 2.58
C VAL A 146 5.11 -6.92 3.23
N ILE A 147 5.37 -7.33 4.47
CA ILE A 147 4.34 -7.87 5.34
C ILE A 147 3.48 -6.69 5.73
N ASN A 148 2.16 -6.79 5.52
CA ASN A 148 1.25 -5.93 6.26
C ASN A 148 1.24 -6.41 7.72
N ASP A 149 2.33 -6.19 8.44
CA ASP A 149 2.56 -6.68 9.81
C ASP A 149 1.40 -6.25 10.72
N THR A 150 0.88 -5.05 10.50
CA THR A 150 -0.30 -4.55 11.20
C THR A 150 -1.56 -5.36 10.89
N ALA A 151 -1.79 -5.75 9.64
CA ALA A 151 -2.91 -6.63 9.30
C ALA A 151 -2.70 -8.07 9.78
N GLU A 152 -1.50 -8.63 9.64
CA GLU A 152 -1.19 -9.97 10.15
C GLU A 152 -1.35 -10.04 11.67
N ARG A 153 -0.82 -9.05 12.39
CA ARG A 153 -1.01 -8.90 13.83
C ARG A 153 -2.48 -8.67 14.19
N GLY A 154 -3.21 -7.89 13.39
CA GLY A 154 -4.65 -7.69 13.55
C GLY A 154 -5.45 -9.00 13.42
N ILE A 155 -5.15 -9.80 12.41
CA ILE A 155 -5.74 -11.12 12.19
C ILE A 155 -5.38 -12.05 13.34
N ALA A 156 -4.11 -12.11 13.75
CA ALA A 156 -3.66 -12.94 14.86
C ALA A 156 -4.35 -12.56 16.17
N LEU A 157 -4.54 -11.26 16.45
CA LEU A 157 -5.28 -10.78 17.62
C LEU A 157 -6.76 -11.20 17.57
N ILE A 158 -7.42 -11.06 16.42
CA ILE A 158 -8.82 -11.48 16.24
C ILE A 158 -8.94 -13.00 16.41
N GLN A 159 -8.01 -13.78 15.85
CA GLN A 159 -7.99 -15.24 15.99
C GLN A 159 -7.77 -15.66 17.45
N ALA A 160 -6.79 -15.06 18.13
CA ALA A 160 -6.51 -15.33 19.54
C ALA A 160 -7.65 -14.89 20.47
N PHE A 161 -8.37 -13.82 20.13
CA PHE A 161 -9.54 -13.37 20.87
C PHE A 161 -10.72 -14.33 20.67
N ASN A 162 -11.02 -14.68 19.42
CA ASN A 162 -12.11 -15.59 19.09
C ASN A 162 -11.92 -16.97 19.76
N SER A 163 -10.69 -17.49 19.82
CA SER A 163 -10.41 -18.77 20.46
C SER A 163 -10.57 -18.77 21.99
N LYS A 164 -10.51 -17.59 22.63
CA LYS A 164 -10.66 -17.43 24.08
C LYS A 164 -12.11 -17.24 24.55
N ILE A 165 -12.98 -16.69 23.70
CA ILE A 165 -14.38 -16.44 24.07
C ILE A 165 -15.22 -17.71 23.97
N THR A 166 -15.28 -18.30 22.78
CA THR A 166 -16.08 -19.50 22.55
C THR A 166 -15.59 -20.25 21.33
N LYS A 167 -15.71 -21.58 21.37
CA LYS A 167 -15.45 -22.47 20.23
C LYS A 167 -16.72 -22.75 19.43
N SER A 168 -17.90 -22.35 19.93
CA SER A 168 -19.19 -22.52 19.27
C SER A 168 -19.48 -21.33 18.36
N GLU A 169 -19.80 -21.61 17.09
CA GLU A 169 -20.14 -20.61 16.10
C GLU A 169 -21.47 -19.91 16.45
N ASP A 170 -22.48 -20.67 16.90
CA ASP A 170 -23.77 -20.13 17.36
C ASP A 170 -23.61 -19.13 18.52
N GLN A 171 -22.80 -19.48 19.53
CA GLN A 171 -22.54 -18.57 20.64
C GLN A 171 -21.81 -17.30 20.20
N ARG A 172 -20.90 -17.43 19.23
CA ARG A 172 -20.19 -16.28 18.66
C ARG A 172 -21.15 -15.36 17.92
N GLN A 173 -22.06 -15.92 17.12
CA GLN A 173 -23.03 -15.16 16.37
C GLN A 173 -24.03 -14.45 17.30
N HIS A 174 -24.49 -15.11 18.35
CA HIS A 174 -25.32 -14.49 19.38
C HIS A 174 -24.61 -13.34 20.11
N LEU A 175 -23.35 -13.53 20.48
CA LEU A 175 -22.55 -12.47 21.12
C LEU A 175 -22.41 -11.24 20.22
N LEU A 176 -22.19 -11.44 18.90
CA LEU A 176 -22.10 -10.33 17.95
C LEU A 176 -23.41 -9.54 17.87
N GLN A 177 -24.56 -10.21 17.92
CA GLN A 177 -25.87 -9.55 17.96
C GLN A 177 -26.04 -8.71 19.23
N VAL A 178 -25.70 -9.26 20.39
CA VAL A 178 -25.78 -8.53 21.68
C VAL A 178 -24.86 -7.32 21.70
N VAL A 179 -23.62 -7.45 21.20
CA VAL A 179 -22.66 -6.34 21.12
C VAL A 179 -23.19 -5.22 20.21
N GLU A 180 -23.78 -5.57 19.07
CA GLU A 180 -24.33 -4.59 18.14
C GLU A 180 -25.56 -3.89 18.72
N GLU A 181 -26.43 -4.61 19.41
CA GLU A 181 -27.58 -4.04 20.13
C GLU A 181 -27.13 -3.07 21.23
N GLN A 182 -26.14 -3.43 22.03
CA GLN A 182 -25.54 -2.53 23.03
C GLN A 182 -24.93 -1.27 22.40
N ARG A 183 -24.30 -1.40 21.24
CA ARG A 183 -23.69 -0.27 20.52
C ARG A 183 -24.76 0.70 19.99
N ARG A 184 -25.93 0.18 19.62
CA ARG A 184 -27.11 0.99 19.22
C ARG A 184 -27.80 1.65 20.41
N SER A 185 -27.89 0.97 21.55
CA SER A 185 -28.55 1.51 22.75
C SER A 185 -27.69 2.55 23.49
N GLN A 186 -26.37 2.51 23.32
CA GLN A 186 -25.42 3.48 23.91
C GLN A 186 -24.62 4.25 22.84
N PRO A 187 -25.27 5.15 22.08
CA PRO A 187 -24.56 6.01 21.14
C PRO A 187 -23.61 6.97 21.87
N GLY A 188 -22.46 7.28 21.27
CA GLY A 188 -21.47 8.20 21.87
C GLY A 188 -20.49 7.56 22.87
N THR A 189 -20.31 6.24 22.81
CA THR A 189 -19.34 5.46 23.60
C THR A 189 -18.13 5.02 22.77
N SER A 190 -17.96 5.57 21.57
CA SER A 190 -16.81 5.23 20.75
C SER A 190 -15.52 5.68 21.45
N LYS A 191 -14.40 5.07 21.08
CA LYS A 191 -13.09 5.49 21.58
C LYS A 191 -12.86 6.99 21.38
N GLN A 192 -13.35 7.55 20.28
CA GLN A 192 -13.27 8.99 20.00
C GLN A 192 -14.08 9.81 21.01
N ASP A 193 -15.31 9.40 21.32
CA ASP A 193 -16.19 10.08 22.28
C ASP A 193 -15.63 10.08 23.72
N LEU A 194 -14.98 8.98 24.11
CA LEU A 194 -14.34 8.86 25.41
C LEU A 194 -13.07 9.69 25.50
N THR A 195 -12.29 9.77 24.41
CA THR A 195 -11.08 10.59 24.36
C THR A 195 -11.37 12.09 24.26
N SER A 196 -12.48 12.51 23.63
CA SER A 196 -12.88 13.91 23.54
C SER A 196 -13.46 14.44 24.86
N LYS A 197 -14.14 13.58 25.65
CA LYS A 197 -14.57 13.90 27.02
C LYS A 197 -13.40 14.13 27.99
N LYS A 198 -12.30 13.37 27.85
CA LYS A 198 -11.08 13.52 28.68
C LYS A 198 -10.25 14.78 28.41
N ARG A 199 -10.40 15.42 27.23
CA ARG A 199 -9.65 16.63 26.86
C ARG A 199 -10.30 17.95 27.34
N LYS A 200 -11.48 17.87 27.96
CA LYS A 200 -12.24 19.02 28.48
C LYS A 200 -12.20 19.13 30.01
N GLN A 201 -11.34 18.35 30.68
CA GLN A 201 -11.02 18.46 32.10
C GLN A 201 -9.58 18.89 32.28
#